data_AF-A0A920RPW7-F1
#
_entry.id   AF-A0A920RPW7-F1
#
_cell.length_a   1.000
_cell.length_b   1.000
_cell.length_c   1.000
_cell.angle_alpha   90.00
_cell.angle_beta   90.00
_cell.angle_gamma   90.00
#
_symmetry.space_group_name_H-M   'P 1'
#
loop_
_entity.id
_entity.type
_entity.pdbx_description
1 polymer ?
#
loop_
_entity_poly.entity_id
_entity_poly.type
_entity_poly.pdbx_seq_one_letter_code
_entity_poly.pdbx_strand_id
1 'polypeptide(L)'
;MWVGFRDAHRPYKAGALKPPHDPAKAVVPPFLVDTLSTRRDLALYYDEIGRMDRDIGRLLDELKKRGRFRNTLVVFLGDNGEPFPRAKGTVYDSGIGTPLVMCWPGRIAGDGVHNGLASVIDLAPTFAEVAGIQKPSTMVGHSLLPVLKDPSLPGREFIFSERNWHNADEHIRCVRTRTHKLITNAYLDRPFGHPADCSRSPSWKDLLAAKAGGRITGDQLQIFRVPRPAVELYDAANDPGEFHNLADQPASSGIRKRLEQALETWRQQTKDFPASRRRRADNVDRVTGVKFTRTIGPLVKEGKPKPLR
;
A
#
# COMPACT_ATOMS: atom_id res chain seq x y z
N MET A 1 -5.73 -4.85 -23.40
CA MET A 1 -5.10 -6.06 -22.85
C MET A 1 -4.71 -5.77 -21.41
N TRP A 2 -5.06 -6.65 -20.47
CA TRP A 2 -4.63 -6.55 -19.06
C TRP A 2 -3.78 -7.77 -18.74
N VAL A 3 -2.57 -7.56 -18.22
CA VAL A 3 -1.66 -8.63 -17.80
C VAL A 3 -1.44 -8.49 -16.31
N GLY A 4 -2.04 -9.39 -15.53
CA GLY A 4 -1.84 -9.46 -14.08
C GLY A 4 -0.66 -10.36 -13.77
N PHE A 5 0.52 -9.78 -13.59
CA PHE A 5 1.67 -10.54 -13.11
C PHE A 5 1.41 -11.06 -11.71
N ARG A 6 1.78 -12.31 -11.47
CA ARG A 6 1.78 -12.87 -10.11
C ARG A 6 2.98 -12.37 -9.31
N ASP A 7 4.07 -12.08 -9.99
CA ASP A 7 5.28 -11.58 -9.35
C ASP A 7 5.07 -10.11 -8.94
N ALA A 8 5.52 -9.65 -7.77
CA ALA A 8 6.28 -10.37 -6.74
C ALA A 8 5.42 -10.75 -5.52
N HIS A 9 4.31 -11.46 -5.73
CA HIS A 9 3.44 -11.95 -4.64
C HIS A 9 4.02 -13.23 -3.98
N ARG A 10 3.83 -13.37 -2.66
CA ARG A 10 4.24 -14.56 -1.89
C ARG A 10 3.44 -15.83 -2.27
N PRO A 11 3.96 -17.06 -2.06
CA PRO A 11 5.33 -17.38 -1.67
C PRO A 11 6.33 -17.14 -2.81
N TYR A 12 7.54 -16.72 -2.47
CA TYR A 12 8.61 -16.50 -3.43
C TYR A 12 9.27 -17.82 -3.85
N LYS A 13 9.75 -17.86 -5.09
CA LYS A 13 10.43 -19.01 -5.68
C LYS A 13 11.93 -18.75 -5.71
N ALA A 14 12.69 -19.59 -5.01
CA ALA A 14 14.15 -19.58 -5.12
C ALA A 14 14.57 -19.81 -6.59
N GLY A 15 15.55 -19.01 -7.06
CA GLY A 15 16.02 -19.05 -8.44
C GLY A 15 15.03 -18.45 -9.46
N ALA A 16 14.13 -17.56 -9.04
CA ALA A 16 13.31 -16.75 -9.95
C ALA A 16 14.17 -15.90 -10.91
N LEU A 17 15.36 -15.49 -10.45
CA LEU A 17 16.38 -14.80 -11.21
C LEU A 17 17.70 -15.59 -11.21
N LYS A 18 18.50 -15.43 -12.27
CA LYS A 18 19.84 -16.00 -12.40
C LYS A 18 20.79 -14.96 -13.03
N PRO A 19 21.85 -14.50 -12.32
CA PRO A 19 22.14 -14.78 -10.91
C PRO A 19 21.09 -14.17 -9.96
N PRO A 20 20.88 -14.72 -8.75
CA PRO A 20 19.99 -14.14 -7.75
C PRO A 20 20.61 -12.89 -7.11
N HIS A 21 19.77 -12.05 -6.51
CA HIS A 21 20.22 -10.92 -5.70
C HIS A 21 20.96 -11.38 -4.45
N ASP A 22 22.01 -10.66 -4.08
CA ASP A 22 22.78 -10.89 -2.86
C ASP A 22 22.02 -10.37 -1.62
N PRO A 23 21.64 -11.23 -0.66
CA PRO A 23 20.98 -10.79 0.57
C PRO A 23 21.77 -9.73 1.35
N ALA A 24 23.10 -9.72 1.28
CA ALA A 24 23.91 -8.72 1.98
C ALA A 24 23.67 -7.29 1.43
N LYS A 25 23.21 -7.17 0.18
CA LYS A 25 22.91 -5.89 -0.48
C LYS A 25 21.45 -5.46 -0.37
N ALA A 26 20.59 -6.28 0.23
CA ALA A 26 19.18 -5.92 0.42
C ALA A 26 19.07 -4.69 1.34
N VAL A 27 18.25 -3.71 0.92
CA VAL A 27 17.91 -2.55 1.75
C VAL A 27 16.79 -2.97 2.69
N VAL A 28 17.06 -2.96 4.00
CA VAL A 28 16.08 -3.34 5.01
C VAL A 28 15.35 -2.09 5.50
N PRO A 29 14.02 -1.97 5.27
CA PRO A 29 13.26 -0.84 5.79
C PRO A 29 13.28 -0.80 7.34
N PRO A 30 13.27 0.39 7.96
CA PRO A 30 13.39 0.54 9.42
C PRO A 30 12.25 -0.10 10.23
N PHE A 31 11.09 -0.32 9.59
CA PHE A 31 9.96 -1.04 10.19
C PHE A 31 10.13 -2.57 10.19
N LEU A 32 11.22 -3.11 9.65
CA LEU A 32 11.62 -4.52 9.74
C LEU A 32 12.85 -4.69 10.65
N VAL A 33 13.08 -5.92 11.12
CA VAL A 33 14.29 -6.27 11.88
C VAL A 33 15.38 -6.69 10.90
N ASP A 34 16.55 -6.04 10.98
CA ASP A 34 17.71 -6.35 10.15
C ASP A 34 18.39 -7.65 10.60
N THR A 35 17.89 -8.76 10.06
CA THR A 35 18.46 -10.10 10.23
C THR A 35 18.84 -10.66 8.86
N LEU A 36 19.70 -11.68 8.85
CA LEU A 36 19.97 -12.45 7.62
C LEU A 36 18.69 -13.08 7.04
N SER A 37 17.71 -13.44 7.89
CA SER A 37 16.43 -14.00 7.47
C SER A 37 15.57 -12.95 6.73
N THR A 38 15.42 -11.74 7.29
CA THR A 38 14.76 -10.61 6.62
C THR A 38 15.46 -10.25 5.30
N ARG A 39 16.80 -10.17 5.30
CA ARG A 39 17.59 -9.87 4.10
C ARG A 39 17.40 -10.90 2.99
N ARG A 40 17.34 -12.19 3.33
CA ARG A 40 17.02 -13.27 2.38
C ARG A 40 15.60 -13.17 1.84
N ASP A 41 14.65 -12.82 2.70
CA ASP A 41 13.25 -12.62 2.33
C ASP A 41 13.10 -11.47 1.30
N LEU A 42 13.81 -10.36 1.52
CA LEU A 42 13.90 -9.22 0.58
C LEU A 42 14.60 -9.59 -0.73
N ALA A 43 15.72 -10.33 -0.68
CA ALA A 43 16.42 -10.75 -1.88
C ALA A 43 15.54 -11.65 -2.79
N LEU A 44 14.78 -12.57 -2.19
CA LEU A 44 13.81 -13.39 -2.93
C LEU A 44 12.69 -12.54 -3.55
N TYR A 45 12.22 -11.52 -2.85
CA TYR A 45 11.27 -10.55 -3.40
C TYR A 45 11.86 -9.80 -4.61
N TYR A 46 13.12 -9.36 -4.53
CA TYR A 46 13.81 -8.70 -5.65
C TYR A 46 14.05 -9.64 -6.84
N ASP A 47 14.32 -10.92 -6.61
CA ASP A 47 14.44 -11.92 -7.67
C ASP A 47 13.13 -12.08 -8.45
N GLU A 48 11.98 -12.08 -7.76
CA GLU A 48 10.66 -12.10 -8.40
C GLU A 48 10.40 -10.84 -9.24
N ILE A 49 10.80 -9.66 -8.74
CA ILE A 49 10.74 -8.41 -9.51
C ILE A 49 11.62 -8.51 -10.76
N GLY A 50 12.85 -9.02 -10.65
CA GLY A 50 13.74 -9.18 -11.82
C GLY A 50 13.18 -10.18 -12.84
N ARG A 51 12.47 -11.22 -12.39
CA ARG A 51 11.75 -12.14 -13.28
C ARG A 51 10.63 -11.44 -14.03
N MET A 52 9.81 -10.66 -13.31
CA MET A 52 8.72 -9.86 -13.87
C MET A 52 9.24 -8.85 -14.89
N ASP A 53 10.31 -8.12 -14.57
CA ASP A 53 10.92 -7.13 -15.46
C ASP A 53 11.34 -7.74 -16.80
N ARG A 54 12.02 -8.88 -16.78
CA ARG A 54 12.37 -9.63 -18.00
C ARG A 54 11.13 -10.03 -18.81
N ASP A 55 10.07 -10.45 -18.14
CA ASP A 55 8.84 -10.87 -18.82
C ASP A 55 8.06 -9.66 -19.38
N ILE A 56 8.11 -8.49 -18.72
CA ILE A 56 7.65 -7.21 -19.28
C ILE A 56 8.44 -6.87 -20.55
N GLY A 57 9.77 -6.99 -20.53
CA GLY A 57 10.62 -6.76 -21.70
C GLY A 57 10.19 -7.60 -22.90
N ARG A 58 9.90 -8.89 -22.69
CA ARG A 58 9.39 -9.80 -23.74
C ARG A 58 8.05 -9.35 -24.32
N LEU A 59 7.12 -8.88 -23.47
CA LEU A 59 5.83 -8.35 -23.93
C LEU A 59 6.01 -7.09 -24.78
N LEU A 60 6.92 -6.19 -24.37
CA LEU A 60 7.21 -4.98 -25.11
C LEU A 60 7.87 -5.29 -26.46
N ASP A 61 8.77 -6.26 -26.52
CA ASP A 61 9.41 -6.67 -27.76
C ASP A 61 8.42 -7.31 -28.74
N GLU A 62 7.46 -8.09 -28.25
CA GLU A 62 6.38 -8.61 -29.10
C GLU A 62 5.47 -7.48 -29.64
N LEU A 63 5.16 -6.46 -28.83
CA LEU A 63 4.42 -5.28 -29.29
C LEU A 63 5.17 -4.51 -30.38
N LYS A 64 6.51 -4.39 -30.26
CA LYS A 64 7.37 -3.75 -31.27
C LYS A 64 7.43 -4.60 -32.55
N LYS A 65 7.65 -5.91 -32.42
CA LYS A 65 7.70 -6.86 -33.56
C LYS A 65 6.42 -6.82 -34.39
N ARG A 66 5.27 -6.63 -33.75
CA ARG A 66 3.96 -6.49 -34.42
C ARG A 66 3.67 -5.08 -34.95
N GLY A 67 4.58 -4.13 -34.80
CA GLY A 67 4.40 -2.74 -35.22
C GLY A 67 3.31 -1.97 -34.46
N ARG A 68 2.92 -2.42 -33.25
CA ARG A 68 1.82 -1.82 -32.47
C ARG A 68 2.29 -0.87 -31.36
N PHE A 69 3.57 -0.94 -30.99
CA PHE A 69 4.12 -0.21 -29.84
C PHE A 69 3.86 1.31 -29.88
N ARG A 70 4.06 1.99 -31.03
CA ARG A 70 3.83 3.44 -31.15
C ARG A 70 2.37 3.88 -30.98
N ASN A 71 1.42 2.97 -31.22
CA ASN A 71 -0.02 3.22 -31.07
C ASN A 71 -0.59 2.58 -29.79
N THR A 72 0.26 2.34 -28.80
CA THR A 72 -0.13 1.70 -27.53
C THR A 72 0.32 2.56 -26.37
N LEU A 73 -0.63 2.95 -25.52
CA LEU A 73 -0.30 3.44 -24.17
C LEU A 73 -0.01 2.22 -23.29
N VAL A 74 1.24 2.12 -22.83
CA VAL A 74 1.68 1.10 -21.86
C VAL A 74 1.60 1.71 -20.47
N VAL A 75 0.97 0.99 -19.54
CA VAL A 75 0.88 1.38 -18.13
C VAL A 75 1.37 0.21 -17.28
N PHE A 76 2.33 0.48 -16.41
CA PHE A 76 2.79 -0.42 -15.37
C PHE A 76 2.43 0.17 -14.01
N LEU A 77 1.85 -0.66 -13.13
CA LEU A 77 1.53 -0.27 -11.76
C LEU A 77 1.64 -1.45 -10.79
N GLY A 78 1.83 -1.14 -9.50
CA GLY A 78 1.54 -2.07 -8.40
C GLY A 78 0.09 -1.93 -7.92
N ASP A 79 -0.50 -3.01 -7.41
CA ASP A 79 -1.86 -3.00 -6.85
C ASP A 79 -1.89 -2.48 -5.40
N ASN A 80 -0.88 -2.83 -4.61
CA ASN A 80 -0.61 -2.33 -3.26
C ASN A 80 0.89 -2.36 -2.96
N GLY A 81 1.28 -1.82 -1.81
CA GLY A 81 2.65 -1.88 -1.31
C GLY A 81 3.18 -3.30 -1.11
N GLU A 82 4.47 -3.40 -0.85
CA GLU A 82 5.20 -4.66 -0.76
C GLU A 82 4.65 -5.60 0.33
N PRO A 83 4.68 -6.95 0.15
CA PRO A 83 4.08 -7.91 1.07
C PRO A 83 4.96 -8.17 2.30
N PHE A 84 5.26 -7.11 3.04
CA PHE A 84 6.05 -7.09 4.28
C PHE A 84 5.24 -6.47 5.43
N PRO A 85 5.61 -6.77 6.70
CA PRO A 85 5.05 -6.10 7.87
C PRO A 85 5.04 -4.57 7.73
N ARG A 86 3.98 -3.91 8.20
CA ARG A 86 3.74 -2.46 8.07
C ARG A 86 3.57 -1.93 6.63
N ALA A 87 3.78 -2.73 5.59
CA ALA A 87 3.56 -2.36 4.20
C ALA A 87 2.17 -2.81 3.70
N LYS A 88 2.06 -3.89 2.92
CA LYS A 88 0.80 -4.40 2.36
C LYS A 88 -0.31 -4.48 3.42
N GLY A 89 -1.48 -4.00 3.02
CA GLY A 89 -2.65 -3.96 3.89
C GLY A 89 -2.61 -2.86 4.94
N THR A 90 -1.65 -1.93 4.89
CA THR A 90 -1.72 -0.66 5.63
C THR A 90 -2.12 0.49 4.73
N VAL A 91 -2.48 1.62 5.34
CA VAL A 91 -2.65 2.90 4.63
C VAL A 91 -1.42 3.79 4.76
N TYR A 92 -0.33 3.29 5.37
CA TYR A 92 0.97 3.95 5.37
C TYR A 92 1.57 4.00 3.97
N ASP A 93 2.54 4.87 3.72
CA ASP A 93 3.12 5.05 2.38
C ASP A 93 3.79 3.77 1.88
N SER A 94 4.40 2.98 2.76
CA SER A 94 4.90 1.63 2.40
C SER A 94 3.79 0.66 1.97
N GLY A 95 2.52 0.93 2.31
CA GLY A 95 1.36 0.13 1.94
C GLY A 95 0.59 0.63 0.72
N ILE A 96 0.67 1.93 0.40
CA ILE A 96 -0.13 2.57 -0.67
C ILE A 96 0.72 3.22 -1.77
N GLY A 97 1.99 3.50 -1.50
CA GLY A 97 2.95 4.04 -2.47
C GLY A 97 3.39 2.96 -3.44
N THR A 98 2.71 2.89 -4.58
CA THR A 98 2.96 1.90 -5.64
C THR A 98 3.68 2.54 -6.82
N PRO A 99 4.49 1.78 -7.58
CA PRO A 99 5.06 2.30 -8.81
C PRO A 99 3.93 2.61 -9.81
N LEU A 100 4.10 3.66 -10.60
CA LEU A 100 3.26 3.98 -11.76
C LEU A 100 4.16 4.51 -12.87
N VAL A 101 4.24 3.77 -13.97
CA VAL A 101 5.01 4.15 -15.17
C VAL A 101 4.08 4.12 -16.38
N MET A 102 4.06 5.20 -17.14
CA MET A 102 3.21 5.33 -18.34
C MET A 102 4.08 5.70 -19.54
N CYS A 103 4.02 4.89 -20.60
CA CYS A 103 4.81 5.08 -21.80
C CYS A 103 3.89 5.11 -23.02
N TRP A 104 4.00 6.16 -23.84
CA TRP A 104 3.30 6.24 -25.12
C TRP A 104 4.17 6.92 -26.16
N PRO A 105 4.91 6.15 -26.98
CA PRO A 105 5.89 6.70 -27.91
C PRO A 105 5.28 7.71 -28.88
N GLY A 106 5.83 8.93 -28.90
CA GLY A 106 5.36 10.03 -29.75
C GLY A 106 4.11 10.76 -29.24
N ARG A 107 3.63 10.45 -28.04
CA ARG A 107 2.51 11.13 -27.37
C ARG A 107 2.86 11.63 -25.96
N ILE A 108 3.77 10.94 -25.28
CA ILE A 108 4.32 11.28 -23.96
C ILE A 108 5.85 11.42 -24.12
N ALA A 109 6.45 12.41 -23.45
CA ALA A 109 7.91 12.58 -23.44
C ALA A 109 8.60 11.41 -22.71
N GLY A 110 9.79 11.00 -23.17
CA GLY A 110 10.43 9.75 -22.75
C GLY A 110 11.06 9.76 -21.35
N ASP A 111 11.20 10.92 -20.73
CA ASP A 111 12.01 11.17 -19.52
C ASP A 111 11.29 12.04 -18.48
N GLY A 112 9.99 12.29 -18.65
CA GLY A 112 9.21 13.11 -17.73
C GLY A 112 9.03 12.44 -16.36
N VAL A 113 9.35 13.17 -15.29
CA VAL A 113 9.05 12.77 -13.91
C VAL A 113 8.05 13.75 -13.32
N HIS A 114 6.86 13.26 -12.97
CA HIS A 114 5.87 14.02 -12.24
C HIS A 114 5.98 13.72 -10.74
N ASN A 115 6.32 14.73 -9.93
CA ASN A 115 6.51 14.61 -8.48
C ASN A 115 5.22 14.93 -7.68
N GLY A 116 4.10 15.18 -8.36
CA GLY A 116 2.80 15.38 -7.74
C GLY A 116 2.12 14.06 -7.37
N LEU A 117 0.92 14.17 -6.81
CA LEU A 117 0.16 13.00 -6.39
C LEU A 117 -0.72 12.45 -7.52
N ALA A 118 -0.72 11.12 -7.64
CA ALA A 118 -1.63 10.35 -8.49
C ALA A 118 -2.29 9.24 -7.67
N SER A 119 -3.48 8.80 -8.07
CA SER A 119 -4.20 7.69 -7.46
C SER A 119 -4.66 6.68 -8.50
N VAL A 120 -4.80 5.41 -8.12
CA VAL A 120 -5.28 4.35 -9.02
C VAL A 120 -6.66 4.67 -9.63
N ILE A 121 -7.50 5.44 -8.93
CA ILE A 121 -8.82 5.87 -9.41
C ILE A 121 -8.72 6.82 -10.62
N ASP A 122 -7.55 7.38 -10.88
CA ASP A 122 -7.26 8.27 -12.00
C ASP A 122 -7.03 7.51 -13.31
N LEU A 123 -6.75 6.20 -13.24
CA LEU A 123 -6.50 5.39 -14.43
C LEU A 123 -7.75 5.22 -15.30
N ALA A 124 -8.90 4.92 -14.69
CA ALA A 124 -10.16 4.76 -15.42
C ALA A 124 -10.54 6.00 -16.26
N PRO A 125 -10.56 7.23 -15.71
CA PRO A 125 -10.83 8.42 -16.51
C PRO A 125 -9.71 8.75 -17.50
N THR A 126 -8.45 8.42 -17.18
CA THR A 126 -7.34 8.53 -18.15
C THR A 126 -7.60 7.64 -19.37
N PHE A 127 -7.99 6.39 -19.16
CA PHE A 127 -8.29 5.46 -20.26
C PHE A 127 -9.52 5.88 -21.06
N ALA A 128 -10.55 6.43 -20.41
CA ALA A 128 -11.70 6.99 -21.09
C ALA A 128 -11.27 8.12 -22.04
N GLU A 129 -10.48 9.08 -21.56
CA GLU A 129 -9.99 10.20 -22.38
C GLU A 129 -9.09 9.71 -23.54
N VAL A 130 -8.18 8.77 -23.27
CA VAL A 130 -7.33 8.13 -24.30
C VAL A 130 -8.16 7.48 -25.41
N ALA A 131 -9.28 6.85 -25.05
CA ALA A 131 -10.19 6.18 -25.97
C ALA A 131 -11.19 7.14 -26.65
N GLY A 132 -11.18 8.44 -26.33
CA GLY A 132 -12.19 9.39 -26.82
C GLY A 132 -13.59 9.16 -26.24
N ILE A 133 -13.68 8.49 -25.09
CA ILE A 133 -14.92 8.20 -24.39
C ILE A 133 -15.18 9.28 -23.34
N GLN A 134 -16.41 9.79 -23.30
CA GLN A 134 -16.81 10.75 -22.27
C GLN A 134 -16.76 10.12 -20.88
N LYS A 135 -16.03 10.75 -19.94
CA LYS A 135 -15.93 10.30 -18.56
C LYS A 135 -17.31 10.27 -17.88
N PRO A 136 -17.79 9.12 -17.38
CA PRO A 136 -19.01 9.06 -16.57
C PRO A 136 -18.89 9.94 -15.31
N SER A 137 -20.01 10.56 -14.90
CA SER A 137 -20.07 11.40 -13.69
C SER A 137 -19.80 10.62 -12.39
N THR A 138 -19.95 9.30 -12.41
CA THR A 138 -19.65 8.41 -11.28
C THR A 138 -18.15 8.18 -11.05
N MET A 139 -17.29 8.48 -12.03
CA MET A 139 -15.84 8.39 -11.84
C MET A 139 -15.33 9.61 -11.08
N VAL A 140 -14.89 9.41 -9.84
CA VAL A 140 -14.34 10.47 -8.98
C VAL A 140 -12.86 10.78 -9.25
N GLY A 141 -12.18 9.97 -10.06
CA GLY A 141 -10.81 10.25 -10.51
C GLY A 141 -10.73 11.39 -11.54
N HIS A 142 -9.50 11.84 -11.77
CA HIS A 142 -9.13 12.80 -12.80
C HIS A 142 -8.17 12.15 -13.80
N SER A 143 -8.24 12.55 -15.06
CA SER A 143 -7.29 12.02 -16.06
C SER A 143 -5.87 12.49 -15.76
N LEU A 144 -4.91 11.60 -15.94
CA LEU A 144 -3.48 11.86 -15.85
C LEU A 144 -2.89 12.39 -17.17
N LEU A 145 -3.64 12.37 -18.27
CA LEU A 145 -3.14 12.85 -19.57
C LEU A 145 -2.54 14.28 -19.53
N PRO A 146 -3.10 15.25 -18.79
CA PRO A 146 -2.48 16.57 -18.65
C PRO A 146 -1.07 16.49 -18.05
N VAL A 147 -0.89 15.78 -16.91
CA VAL A 147 0.42 15.67 -16.25
C VAL A 147 1.40 14.80 -17.02
N LEU A 148 0.91 13.90 -17.89
CA LEU A 148 1.76 13.12 -18.80
C LEU A 148 2.30 13.95 -19.97
N LYS A 149 1.57 14.99 -20.39
CA LYS A 149 2.01 15.93 -21.43
C LYS A 149 2.90 17.03 -20.86
N ASP A 150 2.59 17.49 -19.66
CA ASP A 150 3.35 18.48 -18.92
C ASP A 150 3.53 18.03 -17.46
N PRO A 151 4.67 17.37 -17.15
CA PRO A 151 4.97 16.89 -15.80
C PRO A 151 5.10 18.00 -14.74
N SER A 152 5.23 19.27 -15.16
CA SER A 152 5.36 20.42 -14.25
C SER A 152 4.02 20.84 -13.62
N LEU A 153 2.89 20.41 -14.21
CA LEU A 153 1.57 20.64 -13.64
C LEU A 153 1.48 20.04 -12.23
N PRO A 154 0.73 20.68 -11.30
CA PRO A 154 0.74 20.30 -9.88
C PRO A 154 0.12 18.93 -9.57
N GLY A 155 -0.67 18.35 -10.49
CA GLY A 155 -1.40 17.10 -10.26
C GLY A 155 -2.50 17.27 -9.20
N ARG A 156 -2.73 16.22 -8.40
CA ARG A 156 -3.73 16.26 -7.32
C ARG A 156 -3.17 16.94 -6.07
N GLU A 157 -4.00 17.74 -5.42
CA GLU A 157 -3.70 18.25 -4.07
C GLU A 157 -3.86 17.16 -3.00
N PHE A 158 -4.91 16.34 -3.13
CA PHE A 158 -5.24 15.26 -2.21
C PHE A 158 -5.37 13.91 -2.92
N ILE A 159 -4.84 12.87 -2.28
CA ILE A 159 -5.22 11.48 -2.53
C ILE A 159 -5.79 10.86 -1.25
N PHE A 160 -6.67 9.88 -1.44
CA PHE A 160 -7.36 9.21 -0.36
C PHE A 160 -7.09 7.72 -0.44
N SER A 161 -6.99 7.08 0.73
CA SER A 161 -6.88 5.62 0.84
C SER A 161 -7.74 5.13 1.99
N GLU A 162 -8.25 3.91 1.86
CA GLU A 162 -9.13 3.31 2.85
C GLU A 162 -8.82 1.84 3.05
N ARG A 163 -9.10 1.37 4.26
CA ARG A 163 -9.10 -0.06 4.56
C ARG A 163 -10.31 -0.42 5.41
N ASN A 164 -11.10 -1.36 4.91
CA ASN A 164 -12.28 -1.88 5.59
C ASN A 164 -12.11 -3.32 6.09
N TRP A 165 -11.37 -4.17 5.38
CA TRP A 165 -11.02 -5.51 5.85
C TRP A 165 -9.92 -6.08 4.97
N HIS A 166 -9.23 -7.10 5.49
CA HIS A 166 -8.53 -8.08 4.68
C HIS A 166 -8.76 -9.46 5.31
N ASN A 167 -7.73 -10.02 5.96
CA ASN A 167 -7.88 -11.17 6.83
C ASN A 167 -8.45 -10.78 8.20
N ALA A 168 -8.21 -9.54 8.62
CA ALA A 168 -8.78 -8.95 9.82
C ALA A 168 -9.72 -7.80 9.44
N ASP A 169 -10.68 -7.49 10.31
CA ASP A 169 -11.58 -6.35 10.14
C ASP A 169 -10.84 -5.03 10.39
N GLU A 170 -11.13 -3.98 9.64
CA GLU A 170 -10.52 -2.67 9.88
C GLU A 170 -11.50 -1.58 9.53
N HIS A 171 -11.24 -0.37 10.01
CA HIS A 171 -11.89 0.79 9.44
C HIS A 171 -10.93 1.96 9.60
N ILE A 172 -10.09 2.09 8.58
CA ILE A 172 -9.03 3.09 8.51
C ILE A 172 -9.29 3.97 7.29
N ARG A 173 -9.14 5.27 7.46
CA ARG A 173 -9.25 6.25 6.38
C ARG A 173 -8.02 7.13 6.38
N CYS A 174 -7.59 7.51 5.20
CA CYS A 174 -6.37 8.28 4.99
C CYS A 174 -6.62 9.37 3.96
N VAL A 175 -6.08 10.56 4.23
CA VAL A 175 -5.88 11.62 3.25
C VAL A 175 -4.40 12.00 3.24
N ARG A 176 -3.84 12.16 2.05
CA ARG A 176 -2.44 12.54 1.83
C ARG A 176 -2.36 13.73 0.89
N THR A 177 -1.54 14.70 1.28
CA THR A 177 -1.00 15.77 0.42
C THR A 177 0.46 15.45 0.12
N ARG A 178 1.11 16.27 -0.72
CA ARG A 178 2.54 16.09 -1.02
C ARG A 178 3.43 16.12 0.22
N THR A 179 3.04 16.85 1.27
CA THR A 179 3.89 17.09 2.44
C THR A 179 3.34 16.50 3.73
N HIS A 180 2.03 16.31 3.85
CA HIS A 180 1.41 15.82 5.07
C HIS A 180 0.41 14.72 4.80
N LYS A 181 0.25 13.83 5.77
CA LYS A 181 -0.69 12.72 5.71
C LYS A 181 -1.41 12.54 7.02
N LEU A 182 -2.71 12.36 6.95
CA LEU A 182 -3.58 12.10 8.09
C LEU A 182 -4.25 10.74 7.94
N ILE A 183 -4.20 9.94 9.00
CA ILE A 183 -4.84 8.64 9.12
C ILE A 183 -5.81 8.69 10.29
N THR A 184 -7.04 8.18 10.12
CA THR A 184 -8.00 7.99 11.21
C THR A 184 -8.27 6.51 11.42
N ASN A 185 -8.19 6.06 12.66
CA ASN A 185 -8.42 4.68 13.07
C ASN A 185 -9.74 4.60 13.84
N ALA A 186 -10.66 3.74 13.42
CA ALA A 186 -11.91 3.54 14.17
C ALA A 186 -11.78 2.52 15.32
N TYR A 187 -10.86 1.55 15.20
CA TYR A 187 -10.68 0.49 16.21
C TYR A 187 -9.41 0.79 17.01
N LEU A 188 -9.54 1.18 18.28
CA LEU A 188 -8.39 1.62 19.09
C LEU A 188 -7.91 0.52 20.03
N ASP A 189 -8.79 -0.41 20.37
CA ASP A 189 -8.62 -1.48 21.36
C ASP A 189 -7.84 -2.69 20.83
N ARG A 190 -7.41 -2.67 19.57
CA ARG A 190 -6.81 -3.82 18.88
C ARG A 190 -5.59 -3.39 18.07
N PRO A 191 -4.56 -4.26 17.96
CA PRO A 191 -3.41 -3.98 17.11
C PRO A 191 -3.82 -4.07 15.63
N PHE A 192 -2.88 -3.71 14.77
CA PHE A 192 -3.11 -3.67 13.34
C PHE A 192 -3.50 -5.06 12.78
N GLY A 193 -4.49 -5.11 11.90
CA GLY A 193 -4.86 -6.35 11.21
C GLY A 193 -3.88 -6.66 10.08
N HIS A 194 -3.21 -7.81 10.08
CA HIS A 194 -2.20 -8.10 9.05
C HIS A 194 -2.72 -9.03 7.94
N PRO A 195 -2.29 -8.86 6.67
CA PRO A 195 -2.49 -9.88 5.65
C PRO A 195 -1.79 -11.19 6.03
N ALA A 196 -2.48 -12.33 5.86
CA ALA A 196 -2.01 -13.62 6.36
C ALA A 196 -0.70 -14.10 5.70
N ASP A 197 -0.44 -13.68 4.47
CA ASP A 197 0.82 -13.95 3.76
C ASP A 197 1.99 -13.13 4.34
N CYS A 198 1.72 -11.88 4.77
CA CYS A 198 2.70 -11.05 5.48
C CYS A 198 2.96 -11.60 6.88
N SER A 199 1.93 -11.97 7.65
CA SER A 199 2.09 -12.48 9.02
C SER A 199 2.67 -13.89 9.12
N ARG A 200 3.01 -14.53 8.00
CA ARG A 200 3.68 -15.83 7.97
C ARG A 200 5.08 -15.73 7.38
N SER A 201 5.52 -14.54 7.00
CA SER A 201 6.84 -14.33 6.40
C SER A 201 7.97 -14.53 7.42
N PRO A 202 9.20 -14.83 6.95
CA PRO A 202 10.39 -14.78 7.80
C PRO A 202 10.57 -13.42 8.50
N SER A 203 10.39 -12.32 7.77
CA SER A 203 10.45 -10.95 8.31
C SER A 203 9.44 -10.69 9.46
N TRP A 204 8.24 -11.26 9.40
CA TRP A 204 7.27 -11.18 10.50
C TRP A 204 7.71 -11.98 11.73
N LYS A 205 8.23 -13.19 11.53
CA LYS A 205 8.75 -14.02 12.64
C LYS A 205 9.90 -13.33 13.37
N ASP A 206 10.77 -12.64 12.64
CA ASP A 206 11.87 -11.89 13.21
C ASP A 206 11.37 -10.68 14.05
N LEU A 207 10.32 -9.99 13.60
CA LEU A 207 9.64 -8.96 14.41
C LEU A 207 9.06 -9.53 15.71
N LEU A 208 8.38 -10.68 15.65
CA LEU A 208 7.84 -11.33 16.84
C LEU A 208 8.95 -11.75 17.81
N ALA A 209 10.05 -12.29 17.31
CA ALA A 209 11.20 -12.66 18.12
C ALA A 209 11.89 -11.45 18.76
N ALA A 210 12.04 -10.34 18.02
CA ALA A 210 12.56 -9.10 18.55
C ALA A 210 11.64 -8.53 19.65
N LYS A 211 10.31 -8.56 19.44
CA LYS A 211 9.33 -8.13 20.42
C LYS A 211 9.38 -8.98 21.70
N ALA A 212 9.40 -10.31 21.56
CA ALA A 212 9.47 -11.23 22.69
C ALA A 212 10.77 -11.08 23.48
N GLY A 213 11.88 -10.79 22.80
CA GLY A 213 13.19 -10.58 23.40
C GLY A 213 13.48 -9.14 23.87
N GLY A 214 12.52 -8.21 23.82
CA GLY A 214 12.72 -6.83 24.25
C GLY A 214 13.68 -6.01 23.38
N ARG A 215 13.92 -6.42 22.13
CA ARG A 215 14.86 -5.78 21.17
C ARG A 215 14.17 -4.98 20.07
N ILE A 216 12.84 -4.85 20.12
CA ILE A 216 12.05 -4.16 19.11
C ILE A 216 12.15 -2.64 19.27
N THR A 217 12.28 -1.91 18.16
CA THR A 217 12.35 -0.44 18.18
C THR A 217 10.96 0.21 18.25
N GLY A 218 10.89 1.51 18.53
CA GLY A 218 9.64 2.28 18.53
C GLY A 218 8.91 2.26 17.18
N ASP A 219 9.66 2.25 16.07
CA ASP A 219 9.18 2.21 14.69
C ASP A 219 8.58 0.84 14.36
N GLN A 220 9.29 -0.23 14.70
CA GLN A 220 8.83 -1.60 14.53
C GLN A 220 7.61 -1.91 15.43
N LEU A 221 7.50 -1.25 16.58
CA LEU A 221 6.36 -1.39 17.48
C LEU A 221 5.07 -0.78 16.92
N GLN A 222 5.12 0.13 15.94
CA GLN A 222 3.97 0.90 15.45
C GLN A 222 2.73 0.02 15.18
N ILE A 223 2.92 -1.12 14.51
CA ILE A 223 1.83 -2.04 14.14
C ILE A 223 1.29 -2.89 15.30
N PHE A 224 2.03 -2.97 16.40
CA PHE A 224 1.65 -3.72 17.61
C PHE A 224 1.00 -2.83 18.69
N ARG A 225 1.01 -1.50 18.52
CA ARG A 225 0.54 -0.56 19.55
C ARG A 225 -0.94 -0.75 19.85
N VAL A 226 -1.26 -0.79 21.14
CA VAL A 226 -2.62 -0.74 21.70
C VAL A 226 -2.55 0.10 22.99
N PRO A 227 -3.42 1.12 23.17
CA PRO A 227 -4.41 1.60 22.21
C PRO A 227 -3.75 2.22 20.96
N ARG A 228 -4.40 2.09 19.80
CA ARG A 228 -3.98 2.83 18.59
C ARG A 228 -4.34 4.31 18.73
N PRO A 229 -3.56 5.24 18.16
CA PRO A 229 -3.98 6.63 18.04
C PRO A 229 -5.28 6.72 17.23
N ALA A 230 -6.25 7.49 17.70
CA ALA A 230 -7.49 7.73 16.94
C ALA A 230 -7.20 8.51 15.64
N VAL A 231 -6.23 9.43 15.72
CA VAL A 231 -5.72 10.22 14.61
C VAL A 231 -4.21 10.10 14.59
N GLU A 232 -3.64 9.86 13.42
CA GLU A 232 -2.22 9.96 13.15
C GLU A 232 -2.00 11.06 12.11
N LEU A 233 -1.01 11.92 12.33
CA LEU A 233 -0.62 12.98 11.41
C LEU A 233 0.89 12.92 11.22
N TYR A 234 1.34 12.89 9.97
CA TYR A 234 2.74 12.79 9.62
C TYR A 234 3.14 13.93 8.68
N ASP A 235 4.32 14.52 8.92
CA ASP A 235 5.02 15.32 7.92
C ASP A 235 5.75 14.36 6.99
N ALA A 236 5.08 13.94 5.92
CA ALA A 236 5.60 12.96 4.99
C ALA A 236 6.73 13.50 4.08
N ALA A 237 7.02 14.80 4.11
CA ALA A 237 8.18 15.36 3.42
C ALA A 237 9.45 15.15 4.24
N ASN A 238 9.38 15.35 5.56
CA ASN A 238 10.55 15.27 6.44
C ASN A 238 10.63 13.93 7.22
N ASP A 239 9.53 13.21 7.33
CA ASP A 239 9.40 11.87 7.94
C ASP A 239 8.72 10.91 6.94
N PRO A 240 9.41 10.50 5.85
CA PRO A 240 8.86 9.61 4.84
C PRO A 240 8.55 8.20 5.39
N GLY A 241 9.12 7.84 6.54
CA GLY A 241 8.82 6.60 7.25
C GLY A 241 7.55 6.66 8.08
N GLU A 242 6.96 7.85 8.28
CA GLU A 242 5.77 8.09 9.10
C GLU A 242 5.88 7.46 10.50
N PHE A 243 6.97 7.77 11.21
CA PHE A 243 7.26 7.26 12.55
C PHE A 243 6.97 8.27 13.67
N HIS A 244 6.87 9.56 13.33
CA HIS A 244 6.66 10.66 14.26
C HIS A 244 5.24 11.22 14.11
N ASN A 245 4.32 10.71 14.93
CA ASN A 245 2.94 11.20 14.93
C ASN A 245 2.85 12.61 15.56
N LEU A 246 2.41 13.57 14.76
CA LEU A 246 2.25 14.99 15.09
C LEU A 246 0.83 15.36 15.52
N ALA A 247 -0.11 14.41 15.57
CA ALA A 247 -1.55 14.69 15.71
C ALA A 247 -1.91 15.50 16.97
N ASP A 248 -1.14 15.32 18.06
CA ASP A 248 -1.36 15.97 19.35
C ASP A 248 -0.45 17.19 19.57
N GLN A 249 0.35 17.57 18.58
CA GLN A 249 1.21 18.75 18.67
C GLN A 249 0.40 20.03 18.39
N PRO A 250 0.43 21.04 19.27
CA PRO A 250 -0.30 22.30 19.07
C PRO A 250 0.04 22.99 17.73
N ALA A 251 1.32 22.93 17.33
CA ALA A 251 1.82 23.50 16.08
C ALA A 251 1.17 22.86 14.83
N SER A 252 0.69 21.62 14.93
CA SER A 252 0.12 20.88 13.81
C SER A 252 -1.41 20.98 13.71
N SER A 253 -2.06 21.72 14.62
CA SER A 253 -3.52 21.85 14.69
C SER A 253 -4.16 22.37 13.41
N GLY A 254 -3.56 23.37 12.76
CA GLY A 254 -4.06 23.95 11.51
C GLY A 254 -4.08 22.96 10.36
N ILE A 255 -2.95 22.26 10.13
CA ILE A 255 -2.86 21.24 9.08
C ILE A 255 -3.73 20.02 9.38
N ARG A 256 -3.81 19.59 10.65
CA ARG A 256 -4.72 18.52 11.08
C ARG A 256 -6.16 18.84 10.70
N LYS A 257 -6.67 20.01 11.09
CA LYS A 257 -8.06 20.42 10.81
C LYS A 257 -8.36 20.46 9.31
N ARG A 258 -7.41 20.97 8.50
CA ARG A 258 -7.55 21.00 7.04
C ARG A 258 -7.68 19.59 6.45
N LEU A 259 -6.84 18.65 6.89
CA LEU A 259 -6.86 17.28 6.40
C LEU A 259 -8.10 16.52 6.89
N GLU A 260 -8.51 16.69 8.15
CA GLU A 260 -9.77 16.12 8.67
C GLU A 260 -10.98 16.61 7.85
N GLN A 261 -11.03 17.89 7.52
CA GLN A 261 -12.10 18.45 6.67
C GLN A 261 -12.08 17.88 5.25
N ALA A 262 -10.90 17.77 4.63
CA ALA A 262 -10.77 17.17 3.30
C ALA A 262 -11.22 15.71 3.28
N LEU A 263 -10.84 14.94 4.31
CA LEU A 263 -11.25 13.55 4.44
C LEU A 263 -12.76 13.40 4.65
N GLU A 264 -13.37 14.26 5.48
CA GLU A 264 -14.82 14.21 5.70
C GLU A 264 -15.60 14.58 4.43
N THR A 265 -15.18 15.61 3.70
CA THR A 265 -15.77 15.94 2.40
C THR A 265 -15.68 14.76 1.43
N TRP A 266 -14.53 14.08 1.36
CA TRP A 266 -14.37 12.88 0.53
C TRP A 266 -15.33 11.75 0.91
N ARG A 267 -15.49 11.49 2.21
CA ARG A 267 -16.41 10.45 2.73
C ARG A 267 -17.86 10.73 2.35
N GLN A 268 -18.29 11.99 2.44
CA GLN A 268 -19.63 12.40 2.03
C GLN A 268 -19.85 12.23 0.52
N GLN A 269 -18.88 12.67 -0.29
CA GLN A 269 -18.93 12.56 -1.76
C GLN A 269 -18.98 11.10 -2.23
N THR A 270 -18.21 10.22 -1.58
CA THR A 270 -18.14 8.79 -1.91
C THR A 270 -19.18 7.93 -1.20
N LYS A 271 -20.03 8.54 -0.36
CA LYS A 271 -21.06 7.86 0.45
C LYS A 271 -20.47 6.76 1.34
N ASP A 272 -19.29 7.02 1.90
CA ASP A 272 -18.62 6.12 2.83
C ASP A 272 -19.46 5.94 4.11
N PHE A 273 -19.50 4.72 4.63
CA PHE A 273 -20.30 4.38 5.79
C PHE A 273 -19.48 4.49 7.10
N PRO A 274 -20.09 4.84 8.25
CA PRO A 274 -19.36 4.88 9.51
C PRO A 274 -19.03 3.47 10.02
N ALA A 275 -17.91 3.31 10.71
CA ALA A 275 -17.43 2.04 11.28
C ALA A 275 -18.46 1.28 12.14
N SER A 276 -19.44 1.97 12.71
CA SER A 276 -20.52 1.37 13.50
C SER A 276 -21.48 0.50 12.67
N ARG A 277 -21.56 0.69 11.35
CA ARG A 277 -22.48 -0.07 10.49
C ARG A 277 -22.01 -1.47 10.13
N ARG A 278 -20.70 -1.76 10.23
CA ARG A 278 -20.15 -3.08 9.87
C ARG A 278 -19.01 -3.45 10.80
N ARG A 279 -19.12 -4.61 11.43
CA ARG A 279 -18.00 -5.31 12.07
C ARG A 279 -17.96 -6.76 11.59
N ARG A 280 -16.75 -7.25 11.35
CA ARG A 280 -16.46 -8.63 10.92
C ARG A 280 -15.56 -9.31 11.95
N ALA A 281 -15.67 -10.63 12.04
CA ALA A 281 -14.66 -11.41 12.75
C ALA A 281 -13.34 -11.44 11.97
N ASP A 282 -12.23 -11.50 12.70
CA ASP A 282 -10.91 -11.73 12.11
C ASP A 282 -10.77 -13.20 11.71
N ASN A 283 -10.03 -13.45 10.63
CA ASN A 283 -9.61 -14.78 10.17
C ASN A 283 -8.15 -15.07 10.54
N VAL A 284 -7.45 -14.11 11.14
CA VAL A 284 -6.06 -14.24 11.62
C VAL A 284 -5.96 -13.58 12.98
N ASP A 285 -5.14 -14.16 13.84
CA ASP A 285 -4.74 -13.52 15.07
C ASP A 285 -3.82 -12.33 14.76
N ARG A 286 -4.18 -11.15 15.28
CA ARG A 286 -3.50 -9.90 14.95
C ARG A 286 -2.11 -9.78 15.56
N VAL A 287 -1.81 -10.55 16.60
CA VAL A 287 -0.53 -10.49 17.31
C VAL A 287 0.43 -11.53 16.75
N THR A 288 -0.02 -12.76 16.60
CA THR A 288 0.82 -13.89 16.18
C THR A 288 0.83 -14.08 14.67
N GLY A 289 -0.20 -13.60 13.95
CA GLY A 289 -0.38 -13.86 12.52
C GLY A 289 -0.98 -15.21 12.18
N VAL A 290 -1.32 -16.02 13.19
CA VAL A 290 -1.86 -17.37 13.00
C VAL A 290 -3.25 -17.27 12.38
N LYS A 291 -3.46 -17.98 11.26
CA LYS A 291 -4.76 -18.04 10.61
C LYS A 291 -5.72 -18.90 11.44
N PHE A 292 -6.90 -18.38 11.73
CA PHE A 292 -7.96 -19.15 12.36
C PHE A 292 -8.51 -20.18 11.40
N THR A 293 -8.72 -21.39 11.92
CA THR A 293 -9.26 -22.56 11.21
C THR A 293 -10.37 -23.16 12.05
N ARG A 294 -10.96 -24.29 11.63
CA ARG A 294 -11.92 -25.02 12.47
C ARG A 294 -11.31 -25.52 13.78
N THR A 295 -9.99 -25.79 13.82
CA THR A 295 -9.29 -26.30 15.00
C THR A 295 -8.58 -25.23 15.81
N ILE A 296 -8.30 -24.07 15.19
CA ILE A 296 -7.63 -22.93 15.84
C ILE A 296 -8.62 -21.76 15.83
N GLY A 297 -9.33 -21.58 16.94
CA GLY A 297 -10.27 -20.47 17.13
C GLY A 297 -9.60 -19.15 17.51
N PRO A 298 -10.36 -18.04 17.54
CA PRO A 298 -9.85 -16.75 18.00
C PRO A 298 -9.34 -16.81 19.45
N LEU A 299 -8.24 -16.11 19.77
CA LEU A 299 -7.81 -15.87 21.14
C LEU A 299 -8.79 -14.91 21.81
N VAL A 300 -9.88 -15.46 22.34
CA VAL A 300 -10.89 -14.68 23.06
C VAL A 300 -10.42 -14.44 24.48
N LYS A 301 -9.94 -13.23 24.81
CA LYS A 301 -10.04 -12.72 26.18
C LYS A 301 -11.43 -12.09 26.33
N GLU A 302 -12.29 -12.82 27.04
CA GLU A 302 -13.69 -12.54 27.42
C GLU A 302 -14.79 -12.76 26.33
N GLY A 303 -15.60 -13.80 26.58
CA GLY A 303 -16.51 -14.52 25.66
C GLY A 303 -17.61 -13.69 24.96
N LYS A 304 -18.14 -14.07 23.79
CA LYS A 304 -18.35 -15.39 23.18
C LYS A 304 -18.18 -15.30 21.65
N PRO A 305 -17.64 -16.32 20.95
CA PRO A 305 -17.68 -16.38 19.49
C PRO A 305 -19.08 -16.77 18.97
N LYS A 306 -19.57 -16.12 17.90
CA LYS A 306 -20.79 -16.52 17.16
C LYS A 306 -20.48 -17.69 16.21
N PRO A 307 -21.44 -18.60 15.97
CA PRO A 307 -21.21 -19.83 15.22
C PRO A 307 -20.99 -19.55 13.73
N LEU A 308 -20.09 -20.31 13.13
CA LEU A 308 -19.83 -20.33 11.69
C LEU A 308 -21.08 -20.88 10.96
N ARG A 309 -21.55 -20.17 9.93
CA ARG A 309 -22.32 -20.77 8.83
C ARG A 309 -21.34 -21.19 7.75
#